data_AF-A0A524QVD3-F1
#
_entry.id   AF-A0A524QVD3-F1
#
_cell.length_a   1.000
_cell.length_b   1.000
_cell.length_c   1.000
_cell.angle_alpha   90.00
_cell.angle_beta   90.00
_cell.angle_gamma   90.00
#
_symmetry.space_group_name_H-M   'P 1'
#
loop_
_entity.id
_entity.type
_entity.pdbx_description
1 polymer ?
#
loop_
_entity_poly.entity_id
_entity_poly.type
_entity_poly.pdbx_seq_one_letter_code
_entity_poly.pdbx_strand_id
1 'polypeptide(L)'
;MIKHLVSKLPMMICPKWVQVKTQPIAIAYVLDYIASSLTLPDALGQSIDIGGPDVLSYRQMLMSVSRILGLKRLIIPVPVLTPWLSSHWVNLVTPIEASLARALIESVRSETVCANDLAQRIFHISPIDFKQAVRTALEGDDLESAGIGSQVST
;
A
#
# COMPACT_ATOMS: atom_id res chain seq x y z
N MET A 1 -3.58 -6.91 -1.21
CA MET A 1 -3.60 -7.44 0.18
C MET A 1 -4.57 -6.70 1.11
N ILE A 2 -4.43 -5.37 1.32
CA ILE A 2 -5.28 -4.61 2.27
C ILE A 2 -6.79 -4.74 1.96
N LYS A 3 -7.21 -4.56 0.70
CA LYS A 3 -8.60 -4.79 0.25
C LYS A 3 -9.11 -6.17 0.68
N HIS A 4 -8.32 -7.22 0.44
CA HIS A 4 -8.70 -8.59 0.74
C HIS A 4 -8.90 -8.82 2.25
N LEU A 5 -7.97 -8.35 3.08
CA LEU A 5 -8.09 -8.41 4.55
C LEU A 5 -9.36 -7.71 5.02
N VAL A 6 -9.59 -6.48 4.54
CA VAL A 6 -10.77 -5.70 4.89
C VAL A 6 -12.04 -6.39 4.39
N SER A 7 -12.09 -6.95 3.19
CA SER A 7 -13.31 -7.59 2.69
C SER A 7 -13.65 -8.89 3.43
N LYS A 8 -12.66 -9.67 3.87
CA LYS A 8 -12.85 -11.00 4.45
C LYS A 8 -12.93 -11.04 5.98
N LEU A 9 -12.23 -10.14 6.69
CA LEU A 9 -12.12 -10.21 8.14
C LEU A 9 -12.91 -9.08 8.83
N PRO A 10 -14.07 -9.36 9.44
CA PRO A 10 -14.80 -8.35 10.22
C PRO A 10 -14.03 -7.91 11.49
N MET A 11 -13.24 -8.81 12.06
CA MET A 11 -12.36 -8.59 13.20
C MET A 11 -10.93 -8.98 12.86
N MET A 12 -9.98 -8.09 13.16
CA MET A 12 -8.56 -8.26 12.85
C MET A 12 -7.74 -8.11 14.15
N ILE A 13 -7.12 -9.20 14.58
CA ILE A 13 -6.14 -9.19 15.66
C ILE A 13 -4.79 -8.87 15.02
N CYS A 14 -4.24 -7.71 15.34
CA CYS A 14 -3.06 -7.18 14.67
C CYS A 14 -1.91 -7.01 15.66
N PRO A 15 -0.65 -7.33 15.29
CA PRO A 15 0.51 -6.98 16.11
C PRO A 15 0.65 -5.46 16.26
N LYS A 16 1.34 -4.99 17.32
CA LYS A 16 1.59 -3.55 17.53
C LYS A 16 2.27 -2.84 16.36
N TRP A 17 3.06 -3.54 15.53
CA TRP A 17 3.74 -2.94 14.37
C TRP A 17 2.78 -2.37 13.30
N VAL A 18 1.47 -2.65 13.35
CA VAL A 18 0.50 -1.98 12.45
C VAL A 18 0.42 -0.46 12.67
N GLN A 19 1.08 0.06 13.71
CA GLN A 19 1.21 1.49 13.97
C GLN A 19 2.43 2.12 13.27
N VAL A 20 3.35 1.32 12.71
CA VAL A 20 4.51 1.80 11.93
C VAL A 20 4.03 2.67 10.79
N LYS A 21 4.75 3.79 10.57
CA LYS A 21 4.42 4.79 9.58
C LYS A 21 4.97 4.44 8.20
N THR A 22 4.22 4.81 7.19
CA THR A 22 4.55 4.65 5.79
C THR A 22 3.91 5.80 4.99
N GLN A 23 4.51 6.13 3.86
CA GLN A 23 4.05 7.18 2.97
C GLN A 23 3.60 6.56 1.64
N PRO A 24 2.37 5.99 1.58
CA PRO A 24 1.92 5.23 0.41
C PRO A 24 1.79 6.13 -0.81
N ILE A 25 2.11 5.58 -1.98
CA ILE A 25 2.03 6.25 -3.28
C ILE A 25 1.29 5.36 -4.27
N ALA A 26 0.48 5.95 -5.16
CA ALA A 26 -0.14 5.18 -6.23
C ALA A 26 0.89 4.79 -7.30
N ILE A 27 0.79 3.58 -7.83
CA ILE A 27 1.81 3.02 -8.73
C ILE A 27 2.01 3.86 -10.00
N ALA A 28 0.95 4.50 -10.51
CA ALA A 28 1.05 5.40 -11.66
C ALA A 28 2.07 6.52 -11.43
N TYR A 29 2.07 7.15 -10.25
CA TYR A 29 3.04 8.19 -9.93
C TYR A 29 4.46 7.66 -9.75
N VAL A 30 4.63 6.42 -9.29
CA VAL A 30 5.95 5.77 -9.26
C VAL A 30 6.50 5.65 -10.69
N LEU A 31 5.67 5.26 -11.64
CA LEU A 31 6.05 5.18 -13.06
C LEU A 31 6.36 6.56 -13.62
N ASP A 32 5.59 7.59 -13.27
CA ASP A 32 5.85 8.98 -13.70
C ASP A 32 7.20 9.48 -13.18
N TYR A 33 7.56 9.19 -11.92
CA TYR A 33 8.88 9.51 -11.37
C TYR A 33 10.00 8.80 -12.14
N ILE A 34 9.85 7.49 -12.40
CA ILE A 34 10.85 6.70 -13.14
C ILE A 34 11.00 7.28 -14.56
N ALA A 35 9.90 7.49 -15.28
CA ALA A 35 9.93 8.01 -16.65
C ALA A 35 10.57 9.41 -16.71
N SER A 36 10.20 10.31 -15.80
CA SER A 36 10.74 11.67 -15.74
C SER A 36 12.22 11.69 -15.38
N SER A 37 12.69 10.74 -14.55
CA SER A 37 14.09 10.67 -14.13
C SER A 37 15.06 10.42 -15.28
N LEU A 38 14.58 9.82 -16.38
CA LEU A 38 15.40 9.53 -17.57
C LEU A 38 15.87 10.79 -18.30
N THR A 39 15.17 11.91 -18.10
CA THR A 39 15.42 13.17 -18.83
C THR A 39 15.89 14.31 -17.94
N LEU A 40 16.01 14.09 -16.63
CA LEU A 40 16.37 15.12 -15.65
C LEU A 40 17.82 14.94 -15.18
N PRO A 41 18.76 15.80 -15.63
CA PRO A 41 20.16 15.74 -15.20
C PRO A 41 20.32 15.85 -13.67
N ASP A 42 19.45 16.63 -13.02
CA ASP A 42 19.48 16.86 -11.57
C ASP A 42 19.15 15.59 -10.77
N ALA A 43 18.53 14.57 -11.39
CA ALA A 43 18.28 13.28 -10.76
C ALA A 43 19.49 12.33 -10.82
N LEU A 44 20.49 12.63 -11.65
CA LEU A 44 21.61 11.72 -11.90
C LEU A 44 22.48 11.53 -10.65
N GLY A 45 22.67 10.27 -10.25
CA GLY A 45 23.51 9.91 -9.09
C GLY A 45 22.88 10.24 -7.73
N GLN A 46 21.61 10.65 -7.69
CA GLN A 46 20.89 10.95 -6.46
C GLN A 46 20.12 9.74 -5.95
N SER A 47 20.01 9.60 -4.62
CA SER A 47 19.04 8.71 -3.98
C SER A 47 17.79 9.51 -3.65
N ILE A 48 16.73 9.32 -4.42
CA ILE A 48 15.51 10.13 -4.33
C ILE A 48 14.39 9.30 -3.73
N ASP A 49 13.87 9.77 -2.60
CA ASP A 49 12.75 9.10 -1.94
C ASP A 49 11.43 9.61 -2.52
N ILE A 50 10.55 8.68 -2.89
CA ILE A 50 9.23 9.00 -3.44
C ILE A 50 8.13 8.51 -2.50
N GLY A 51 7.09 9.31 -2.34
CA GLY A 51 5.97 9.02 -1.46
C GLY A 51 4.76 9.87 -1.81
N GLY A 52 3.56 9.41 -1.43
CA GLY A 52 2.34 10.21 -1.55
C GLY A 52 2.27 11.31 -0.50
N PRO A 53 1.21 12.13 -0.53
CA PRO A 53 1.07 13.26 0.40
C PRO A 53 0.72 12.85 1.84
N ASP A 54 0.22 11.62 2.04
CA ASP A 54 -0.23 11.15 3.35
C ASP A 54 0.82 10.30 4.07
N VAL A 55 1.10 10.61 5.35
CA VAL A 55 1.89 9.74 6.24
C VAL A 55 0.94 8.95 7.16
N LEU A 56 0.75 7.67 6.83
CA LEU A 56 -0.23 6.79 7.46
C LEU A 56 0.43 5.63 8.18
N SER A 57 -0.25 5.10 9.19
CA SER A 57 0.04 3.75 9.66
C SER A 57 -0.77 2.71 8.91
N TYR A 58 -0.33 1.45 8.90
CA TYR A 58 -1.09 0.35 8.33
C TYR A 58 -2.50 0.23 8.91
N ARG A 59 -2.66 0.50 10.21
CA ARG A 59 -3.99 0.60 10.85
C ARG A 59 -4.84 1.70 10.22
N GLN A 60 -4.27 2.88 9.96
CA GLN A 60 -4.98 3.98 9.31
C GLN A 60 -5.37 3.62 7.87
N MET A 61 -4.50 2.91 7.14
CA MET A 61 -4.80 2.43 5.79
C MET A 61 -5.96 1.42 5.80
N LEU A 62 -5.90 0.39 6.66
CA LEU A 62 -6.97 -0.61 6.83
C LEU A 62 -8.33 0.05 7.15
N MET A 63 -8.33 1.02 8.08
CA MET A 63 -9.55 1.75 8.45
C MET A 63 -10.02 2.71 7.36
N SER A 64 -9.13 3.22 6.50
CA SER A 64 -9.52 4.09 5.39
C SER A 64 -10.19 3.27 4.29
N VAL A 65 -9.61 2.12 3.94
CA VAL A 65 -10.20 1.18 2.97
C VAL A 65 -11.55 0.65 3.47
N SER A 66 -11.68 0.31 4.77
CA SER A 66 -12.97 -0.17 5.30
C SER A 66 -14.07 0.88 5.18
N ARG A 67 -13.76 2.15 5.45
CA ARG A 67 -14.72 3.26 5.25
C ARG A 67 -15.09 3.45 3.79
N ILE A 68 -14.12 3.37 2.88
CA ILE A 68 -14.38 3.50 1.43
C ILE A 68 -15.31 2.38 0.94
N LEU A 69 -15.11 1.16 1.43
CA LEU A 69 -15.95 0.00 1.10
C LEU A 69 -17.28 -0.06 1.89
N GLY A 70 -17.56 0.89 2.77
CA GLY A 70 -18.78 0.87 3.61
C GLY A 70 -18.81 -0.23 4.68
N LEU A 71 -17.66 -0.77 5.06
CA LEU A 71 -17.50 -1.93 5.92
C LEU A 71 -17.12 -1.52 7.35
N LYS A 72 -17.86 -2.03 8.34
CA LYS A 72 -17.49 -1.90 9.77
C LYS A 72 -16.43 -2.94 10.13
N ARG A 73 -15.29 -2.50 10.65
CA ARG A 73 -14.15 -3.36 10.99
C ARG A 73 -13.61 -3.06 12.38
N LEU A 74 -13.33 -4.12 13.13
CA LEU A 74 -12.72 -4.04 14.45
C LEU A 74 -11.24 -4.45 14.36
N ILE A 75 -10.34 -3.58 14.79
CA ILE A 75 -8.89 -3.86 14.84
C ILE A 75 -8.44 -3.87 16.30
N ILE A 76 -7.95 -5.01 16.77
CA ILE A 76 -7.48 -5.22 18.14
C ILE A 76 -5.95 -5.37 18.11
N PRO A 77 -5.19 -4.37 18.61
CA PRO A 77 -3.74 -4.47 18.68
C PRO A 77 -3.28 -5.40 19.82
N VAL A 78 -2.37 -6.32 19.55
CA VAL A 78 -1.79 -7.25 20.53
C VAL A 78 -0.26 -7.12 20.59
N PRO A 79 0.37 -7.26 21.79
CA PRO A 79 1.80 -7.02 21.99
C PRO A 79 2.70 -7.98 21.20
N VAL A 80 2.27 -9.23 20.99
CA VAL A 80 2.97 -10.19 20.14
C VAL A 80 1.90 -11.05 19.47
N LEU A 81 1.91 -11.13 18.14
CA LEU A 81 1.29 -12.25 17.45
C LEU A 81 2.41 -13.29 17.35
N THR A 82 2.32 -14.38 18.12
CA THR A 82 3.34 -15.42 18.06
C THR A 82 3.49 -15.87 16.60
N PRO A 83 4.71 -15.97 16.05
CA PRO A 83 4.95 -16.36 14.65
C PRO A 83 4.28 -17.67 14.23
N TRP A 84 3.94 -18.53 15.19
CA TRP A 84 3.20 -19.77 14.98
C TRP A 84 1.72 -19.55 14.61
N LEU A 85 1.08 -18.49 15.13
CA LEU A 85 -0.27 -18.08 14.74
C LEU A 85 -0.28 -17.39 13.37
N SER A 86 0.82 -16.70 13.01
CA SER A 86 0.89 -15.93 11.77
C SER A 86 0.89 -16.81 10.52
N SER A 87 1.54 -17.99 10.56
CA SER A 87 1.56 -18.92 9.42
C SER A 87 0.18 -19.55 9.17
N HIS A 88 -0.57 -19.87 10.22
CA HIS A 88 -1.92 -20.42 10.09
C HIS A 88 -2.95 -19.35 9.66
N TRP A 89 -2.83 -18.11 10.15
CA TRP A 89 -3.78 -17.05 9.79
C TRP A 89 -3.56 -16.48 8.38
N VAL A 90 -2.30 -16.38 7.94
CA VAL A 90 -1.95 -15.88 6.59
C VAL A 90 -2.44 -16.83 5.49
N ASN A 91 -2.25 -18.15 5.67
CA ASN A 91 -2.73 -19.16 4.72
C ASN A 91 -4.26 -19.21 4.66
N LEU A 92 -4.96 -18.82 5.73
CA LEU A 92 -6.42 -18.79 5.80
C LEU A 92 -7.02 -17.57 5.09
N VAL A 93 -6.27 -16.47 4.99
CA VAL A 93 -6.82 -15.16 4.59
C VAL A 93 -6.21 -14.62 3.30
N THR A 94 -5.06 -15.11 2.85
CA THR A 94 -4.46 -14.65 1.59
C THR A 94 -3.89 -15.82 0.80
N PRO A 95 -4.09 -15.86 -0.53
CA PRO A 95 -3.64 -16.98 -1.38
C PRO A 95 -2.13 -16.98 -1.66
N ILE A 96 -1.31 -16.32 -0.82
CA ILE A 96 0.13 -16.19 -1.01
C ILE A 96 0.89 -17.22 -0.16
N GLU A 97 2.03 -17.68 -0.66
CA GLU A 97 2.90 -18.60 0.08
C GLU A 97 3.38 -17.97 1.41
N ALA A 98 3.46 -18.79 2.46
CA ALA A 98 3.81 -18.34 3.80
C ALA A 98 5.20 -17.67 3.89
N SER A 99 6.15 -18.09 3.05
CA SER A 99 7.49 -17.50 2.92
C SER A 99 7.43 -16.05 2.43
N LEU A 100 6.68 -15.80 1.35
CA LEU A 100 6.47 -14.47 0.79
C LEU A 100 5.73 -13.57 1.78
N ALA A 101 4.67 -14.10 2.41
CA ALA A 101 3.94 -13.35 3.42
C ALA A 101 4.81 -12.94 4.60
N ARG A 102 5.72 -13.81 5.06
CA ARG A 102 6.67 -13.50 6.13
C ARG A 102 7.62 -12.37 5.71
N ALA A 103 8.19 -12.43 4.50
CA ALA A 103 9.07 -11.38 3.99
C ALA A 103 8.34 -10.02 3.88
N LEU A 104 7.08 -10.03 3.41
CA LEU A 104 6.24 -8.83 3.37
C LEU A 104 5.97 -8.27 4.76
N ILE A 105 5.61 -9.12 5.73
CA ILE A 105 5.38 -8.70 7.12
C ILE A 105 6.66 -8.10 7.72
N GLU A 106 7.83 -8.70 7.47
CA GLU A 106 9.10 -8.18 7.97
C GLU A 106 9.40 -6.79 7.37
N SER A 107 9.19 -6.60 6.07
CA SER A 107 9.32 -5.30 5.40
C SER A 107 8.37 -4.24 5.98
N VAL A 108 7.12 -4.63 6.26
CA VAL A 108 6.07 -3.78 6.83
C VAL A 108 6.39 -3.27 8.24
N ARG A 109 7.32 -3.93 8.96
CA ARG A 109 7.76 -3.47 10.30
C ARG A 109 8.71 -2.29 10.25
N SER A 110 9.30 -1.99 9.09
CA SER A 110 10.19 -0.86 8.90
C SER A 110 9.43 0.39 8.49
N GLU A 111 9.82 1.54 9.06
CA GLU A 111 9.27 2.83 8.66
C GLU A 111 9.71 3.17 7.24
N THR A 112 8.76 3.61 6.41
CA THR A 112 8.95 3.92 4.98
C THR A 112 8.40 5.31 4.66
N VAL A 113 8.83 6.28 5.46
CA VAL A 113 8.56 7.71 5.23
C VAL A 113 9.78 8.28 4.51
N CYS A 114 9.56 9.17 3.53
CA CYS A 114 10.64 9.75 2.75
C CYS A 114 11.64 10.47 3.68
N ALA A 115 12.93 10.11 3.58
CA ALA A 115 14.02 10.71 4.34
C ALA A 115 14.55 12.00 3.71
N ASN A 116 14.19 12.28 2.45
CA ASN A 116 14.54 13.50 1.74
C ASN A 116 13.34 14.06 0.96
N ASP A 117 13.44 15.33 0.55
CA ASP A 117 12.43 16.06 -0.22
C ASP A 117 12.85 16.27 -1.69
N LEU A 118 13.88 15.54 -2.16
CA LEU A 118 14.44 15.69 -3.51
C LEU A 118 13.39 15.48 -4.59
N ALA A 119 12.46 14.54 -4.39
CA ALA A 119 11.35 14.30 -5.32
C ALA A 119 10.51 15.57 -5.56
N GLN A 120 10.25 16.36 -4.51
CA GLN A 120 9.44 17.58 -4.61
C GLN A 120 10.21 18.74 -5.26
N ARG A 121 11.55 18.71 -5.18
CA ARG A 121 12.42 19.75 -5.73
C ARG A 121 12.76 19.53 -7.20
N ILE A 122 12.97 18.27 -7.58
CA ILE A 122 13.47 17.89 -8.90
C ILE A 122 12.31 17.63 -9.87
N PHE A 123 11.19 17.09 -9.39
CA PHE A 123 10.08 16.67 -10.24
C PHE A 123 8.89 17.60 -10.08
N HIS A 124 8.20 17.85 -11.20
CA HIS A 124 6.91 18.55 -11.23
C HIS A 124 5.73 17.57 -11.15
N ILE A 125 5.79 16.65 -10.19
CA ILE A 125 4.78 15.59 -9.99
C ILE A 125 4.09 15.82 -8.66
N SER A 126 2.76 15.81 -8.66
CA SER A 126 1.92 15.93 -7.45
C SER A 126 1.04 14.69 -7.30
N PRO A 127 1.47 13.68 -6.52
CA PRO A 127 0.70 12.46 -6.32
C PRO A 127 -0.62 12.71 -5.61
N ILE A 128 -1.66 11.94 -5.98
CA ILE A 128 -2.93 11.94 -5.26
C ILE A 128 -2.83 11.35 -3.86
N ASP A 129 -3.79 11.71 -3.00
CA ASP A 129 -3.92 11.18 -1.66
C ASP A 129 -4.27 9.68 -1.64
N PHE A 130 -4.03 9.03 -0.50
CA PHE A 130 -4.22 7.59 -0.36
C PHE A 130 -5.68 7.15 -0.61
N LYS A 131 -6.67 7.97 -0.21
CA LYS A 131 -8.08 7.60 -0.39
C LYS A 131 -8.47 7.67 -1.86
N GLN A 132 -8.00 8.68 -2.58
CA GLN A 132 -8.18 8.80 -4.03
C GLN A 132 -7.51 7.63 -4.74
N ALA A 133 -6.25 7.31 -4.41
CA ALA A 133 -5.54 6.16 -4.95
C ALA A 133 -6.31 4.84 -4.76
N VAL A 134 -6.89 4.63 -3.57
CA VAL A 134 -7.74 3.46 -3.31
C VAL A 134 -9.00 3.46 -4.16
N ARG A 135 -9.69 4.60 -4.32
CA ARG A 135 -10.90 4.68 -5.15
C ARG A 135 -10.61 4.36 -6.61
N THR A 136 -9.57 4.97 -7.18
CA THR A 136 -9.13 4.70 -8.56
C THR A 136 -8.77 3.23 -8.77
N ALA A 137 -8.08 2.62 -7.80
CA ALA A 137 -7.75 1.19 -7.89
C ALA A 137 -9.01 0.28 -7.82
N LEU A 138 -10.01 0.64 -7.02
CA LEU A 138 -11.26 -0.12 -6.93
C LEU A 138 -12.10 0.00 -8.20
N GLU A 139 -12.14 1.18 -8.83
CA GLU A 139 -12.81 1.39 -10.11
C GLU A 139 -12.17 0.55 -11.22
N GLY A 140 -10.83 0.43 -11.24
CA GLY A 140 -10.11 -0.44 -12.17
C GLY A 140 -10.46 -1.92 -12.00
N ASP A 141 -10.49 -2.42 -10.75
CA ASP A 141 -10.89 -3.80 -10.45
C ASP A 141 -12.34 -4.10 -10.93
N ASP A 142 -13.25 -3.14 -10.78
CA ASP A 142 -14.65 -3.29 -11.22
C ASP A 142 -14.76 -3.35 -12.75
N LEU A 143 -13.93 -2.59 -13.47
CA LEU A 143 -13.87 -2.61 -14.94
C LEU A 143 -13.26 -3.91 -15.48
N GLU A 144 -12.22 -4.43 -14.84
CA GLU A 144 -11.62 -5.72 -15.18
C GLU A 144 -12.60 -6.87 -14.93
N SER A 145 -13.29 -6.85 -13.78
CA SER A 145 -14.30 -7.87 -13.44
C SER A 145 -15.58 -7.76 -14.29
N ALA A 146 -15.87 -6.60 -14.87
CA ALA A 146 -16.91 -6.42 -15.89
C ALA A 146 -16.47 -6.84 -17.31
N GLY A 147 -15.22 -7.26 -17.51
CA GLY A 147 -14.71 -7.77 -18.81
C GLY A 147 -14.38 -6.68 -19.85
N ILE A 148 -14.20 -5.42 -19.43
CA ILE A 148 -14.07 -4.28 -20.34
C ILE A 148 -12.59 -3.94 -20.68
N GLY A 149 -11.61 -4.53 -19.97
CA GLY A 149 -10.20 -4.12 -20.01
C GLY A 149 -9.30 -4.69 -21.12
N SER A 150 -9.74 -5.59 -21.99
CA SER A 150 -8.83 -6.34 -22.89
C SER A 150 -8.65 -5.76 -24.31
N GLN A 151 -9.02 -4.50 -24.57
CA GLN A 151 -8.93 -3.92 -25.92
C GLN A 151 -8.19 -2.58 -25.99
N VAL A 152 -6.98 -2.47 -25.41
CA VAL A 152 -6.00 -1.47 -25.87
C VAL A 152 -4.58 -2.04 -25.74
N SER A 153 -4.16 -2.79 -26.75
CA SER A 153 -2.74 -3.08 -27.03
C SER A 153 -2.64 -3.43 -28.52
N THR A 154 -2.42 -2.42 -29.34
CA THR A 154 -1.93 -2.53 -30.72
C THR A 154 -0.99 -1.37 -30.96
#